data_AF-A0A3M1FQT3-F1
#
_entry.id   AF-A0A3M1FQT3-F1
#
_cell.length_a   1.000
_cell.length_b   1.000
_cell.length_c   1.000
_cell.angle_alpha   90.00
_cell.angle_beta   90.00
_cell.angle_gamma   90.00
#
_symmetry.space_group_name_H-M   'P 1'
#
loop_
_entity.id
_entity.type
_entity.pdbx_description
1 polymer ?
#
loop_
_entity_poly.entity_id
_entity_poly.type
_entity_poly.pdbx_seq_one_letter_code
_entity_poly.pdbx_strand_id
1 'polypeptide(L)'
;MFCSKCGKEIADGSRFCPECGAQFNVPPTPVEQSQSTVVGTRDQMQSTNLVYPKNPPVSPHVAWLSILWPGIPQMIHGQVSKGLVLVVLTVFSFLMPVITVGLIAASLVDAFKVGKVLASGTPVAKWAWFPNA
;
A
#
# COMPACT_ATOMS: atom_id res chain seq x y z
N MET A 1 -25.44 -36.74 -41.87
CA MET A 1 -24.69 -35.73 -42.69
C MET A 1 -23.21 -36.13 -42.87
N PHE A 2 -22.44 -35.59 -43.83
CA PHE A 2 -21.00 -35.90 -43.98
C PHE A 2 -20.10 -34.75 -43.48
N CYS A 3 -18.94 -35.09 -42.92
CA CYS A 3 -17.96 -34.12 -42.43
C CYS A 3 -17.32 -33.33 -43.58
N SER A 4 -17.38 -32.00 -43.55
CA SER A 4 -16.70 -31.16 -44.56
C SER A 4 -15.16 -31.23 -44.50
N LYS A 5 -14.60 -31.66 -43.37
CA LYS A 5 -13.14 -31.74 -43.15
C LYS A 5 -12.54 -33.12 -43.47
N CYS A 6 -13.23 -34.21 -43.18
CA CYS A 6 -12.70 -35.57 -43.38
C CYS A 6 -13.59 -36.48 -44.24
N GLY A 7 -14.75 -36.00 -44.68
CA GLY A 7 -15.66 -36.73 -45.59
C GLY A 7 -16.42 -37.90 -44.96
N LYS A 8 -16.22 -38.21 -43.67
CA LYS A 8 -16.89 -39.34 -43.01
C LYS A 8 -18.32 -39.00 -42.59
N GLU A 9 -19.16 -40.04 -42.52
CA GLU A 9 -20.55 -39.92 -42.14
C GLU A 9 -20.68 -39.57 -40.65
N ILE A 10 -21.59 -38.66 -40.35
CA ILE A 10 -21.86 -38.10 -39.04
C ILE A 10 -23.36 -38.22 -38.76
N ALA A 11 -23.70 -38.72 -37.57
CA ALA A 11 -25.07 -38.79 -37.09
C ALA A 11 -25.68 -37.40 -36.88
N ASP A 12 -26.96 -37.24 -37.23
CA ASP A 12 -27.64 -35.95 -37.15
C ASP A 12 -27.83 -35.53 -35.68
N GLY A 13 -27.29 -34.35 -35.33
CA GLY A 13 -27.31 -33.79 -33.97
C GLY A 13 -25.95 -33.70 -33.26
N SER A 14 -24.86 -34.21 -33.84
CA SER A 14 -23.53 -34.10 -33.22
C SER A 14 -22.92 -32.71 -33.45
N ARG A 15 -22.40 -32.09 -32.39
CA ARG A 15 -21.74 -30.77 -32.43
C ARG A 15 -20.32 -30.81 -33.02
N PHE A 16 -19.69 -31.98 -33.03
CA PHE A 16 -18.31 -32.21 -33.43
C PHE A 16 -18.19 -33.52 -34.22
N CYS A 17 -17.28 -33.57 -35.20
CA CYS A 17 -16.96 -34.79 -35.90
C CYS A 17 -16.22 -35.77 -34.97
N PRO A 18 -16.72 -37.00 -34.76
CA PRO A 18 -16.04 -37.98 -33.90
C PRO A 18 -14.70 -38.46 -34.48
N GLU A 19 -14.52 -38.34 -35.80
CA GLU A 19 -13.38 -38.90 -36.52
C GLU A 19 -12.21 -37.92 -36.68
N CYS A 20 -12.49 -36.61 -36.67
CA CYS A 20 -11.45 -35.58 -36.88
C CYS A 20 -11.55 -34.39 -35.91
N GLY A 21 -12.57 -34.34 -35.06
CA GLY A 21 -12.79 -33.30 -34.06
C GLY A 21 -13.35 -31.97 -34.58
N ALA A 22 -13.66 -31.84 -35.87
CA ALA A 22 -14.16 -30.59 -36.45
C ALA A 22 -15.58 -30.24 -35.95
N GLN A 23 -15.80 -29.01 -35.46
CA GLN A 23 -17.12 -28.56 -35.00
C GLN A 23 -18.02 -28.15 -36.17
N PHE A 24 -19.31 -28.50 -36.11
CA PHE A 24 -20.30 -28.04 -37.07
C PHE A 24 -21.16 -26.95 -36.42
N ASN A 25 -21.01 -25.73 -36.95
CA ASN A 25 -21.68 -24.46 -36.58
C ASN A 25 -20.89 -23.53 -35.65
N VAL A 26 -20.11 -22.62 -36.25
CA VAL A 26 -19.62 -21.41 -35.60
C VAL A 26 -20.20 -20.22 -36.36
N PRO A 27 -21.22 -19.50 -35.85
CA PRO A 27 -21.53 -18.17 -36.34
C PRO A 27 -20.30 -17.28 -36.11
N PRO A 28 -19.90 -16.42 -37.05
CA PRO A 28 -18.74 -15.56 -36.86
C PRO A 28 -19.09 -14.49 -35.81
N THR A 29 -18.70 -14.73 -34.55
CA THR A 29 -18.71 -13.70 -33.50
C THR A 29 -17.26 -13.40 -33.12
N PRO A 30 -16.87 -12.12 -33.04
CA PRO A 30 -15.49 -11.73 -32.75
C PRO A 30 -15.01 -12.27 -31.39
N VAL A 31 -13.75 -12.67 -31.41
CA VAL A 31 -12.88 -13.09 -30.31
C VAL A 31 -13.26 -12.49 -28.95
N GLU A 32 -13.68 -13.35 -28.02
CA GLU A 32 -13.54 -13.10 -26.58
C GLU A 32 -12.84 -14.33 -25.99
N GLN A 33 -11.59 -14.15 -25.57
CA GLN A 33 -10.74 -15.18 -24.97
C GLN A 33 -11.37 -15.64 -23.65
N SER A 34 -12.15 -16.72 -23.71
CA SER A 34 -12.69 -17.39 -22.53
C SER A 34 -11.56 -18.14 -21.80
N GLN A 35 -11.29 -17.66 -20.59
CA GLN A 35 -10.34 -18.21 -19.63
C GLN A 35 -10.61 -19.69 -19.38
N SER A 36 -9.63 -20.53 -19.69
CA SER A 36 -9.66 -21.95 -19.33
C SER A 36 -9.43 -22.11 -17.83
N THR A 37 -10.43 -22.62 -17.11
CA THR A 37 -10.28 -23.17 -15.76
C THR A 37 -9.40 -24.41 -15.85
N VAL A 38 -8.10 -24.24 -15.63
CA VAL A 38 -7.13 -25.33 -15.53
C VAL A 38 -7.02 -25.75 -14.07
N VAL A 39 -7.28 -27.03 -13.79
CA VAL A 39 -7.10 -27.66 -12.49
C VAL A 39 -5.67 -28.26 -12.42
N GLY A 40 -4.81 -27.64 -11.59
CA GLY A 40 -3.47 -28.08 -11.12
C GLY A 40 -2.29 -27.78 -12.07
N THR A 41 -1.12 -27.25 -11.69
CA THR A 41 -0.43 -27.03 -10.40
C THR A 41 0.47 -25.78 -10.53
N ARG A 42 0.48 -24.90 -9.50
CA ARG A 42 1.51 -23.88 -9.18
C ARG A 42 1.56 -22.49 -9.84
N ASP A 43 0.49 -21.98 -10.45
CA ASP A 43 0.37 -20.53 -10.67
C ASP A 43 -0.68 -19.95 -9.71
N GLN A 44 -0.25 -19.63 -8.49
CA GLN A 44 -1.05 -18.72 -7.67
C GLN A 44 -1.01 -17.37 -8.36
N MET A 45 -2.12 -16.96 -8.97
CA MET A 45 -2.34 -15.58 -9.37
C MET A 45 -2.32 -14.75 -8.08
N GLN A 46 -1.16 -14.22 -7.74
CA GLN A 46 -0.93 -13.47 -6.52
C GLN A 46 -1.79 -12.20 -6.58
N SER A 47 -2.95 -12.26 -5.92
CA SER A 47 -3.81 -11.09 -5.75
C SER A 47 -3.04 -10.01 -5.01
N THR A 48 -2.91 -8.83 -5.62
CA THR A 48 -2.14 -7.69 -5.12
C THR A 48 -2.66 -7.11 -3.81
N ASN A 49 -3.86 -7.53 -3.36
CA ASN A 49 -4.49 -7.06 -2.13
C ASN A 49 -4.30 -8.01 -0.93
N LEU A 50 -3.74 -9.21 -1.13
CA LEU A 50 -3.66 -10.26 -0.11
C LEU A 50 -2.19 -10.56 0.25
N VAL A 51 -1.91 -10.73 1.55
CA VAL A 51 -0.59 -11.13 2.07
C VAL A 51 -0.62 -12.62 2.40
N TYR A 52 0.26 -13.40 1.79
CA TYR A 52 0.28 -14.86 1.94
C TYR A 52 1.29 -15.32 3.00
N PRO A 53 1.03 -16.46 3.68
CA PRO A 53 1.93 -17.03 4.68
C PRO A 53 3.25 -17.49 4.05
N LYS A 54 4.37 -17.17 4.70
CA LYS A 54 5.72 -17.56 4.26
C LYS A 54 6.03 -18.99 4.71
N ASN A 55 6.74 -19.75 3.89
CA ASN A 55 7.25 -21.08 4.23
C ASN A 55 8.79 -21.09 4.12
N PRO A 56 9.56 -21.25 5.21
CA PRO A 56 9.12 -21.50 6.59
C PRO A 56 8.46 -20.27 7.25
N PRO A 57 7.62 -20.47 8.29
CA PRO A 57 6.94 -19.37 8.96
C PRO A 57 7.94 -18.47 9.70
N VAL A 58 7.73 -17.16 9.59
CA VAL A 58 8.51 -16.17 10.34
C VAL A 58 8.10 -16.22 11.82
N SER A 59 9.07 -16.14 12.72
CA SER A 59 8.81 -16.22 14.16
C SER A 59 8.06 -14.98 14.68
N PRO A 60 7.11 -15.14 15.63
CA PRO A 60 6.40 -14.01 16.24
C PRO A 60 7.32 -13.02 16.97
N HIS A 61 8.50 -13.47 17.42
CA HIS A 61 9.47 -12.66 18.14
C HIS A 61 10.09 -11.54 17.31
N VAL A 62 9.90 -11.53 15.99
CA VAL A 62 10.28 -10.40 15.12
C VAL A 62 9.54 -9.10 15.53
N ALA A 63 8.45 -9.18 16.29
CA ALA A 63 7.78 -8.02 16.87
C ALA A 63 8.72 -7.13 17.72
N TRP A 64 9.74 -7.71 18.37
CA TRP A 64 10.71 -6.97 19.18
C TRP A 64 11.53 -5.94 18.39
N LEU A 65 11.60 -6.05 17.05
CA LEU A 65 12.24 -5.04 16.20
C LEU A 65 11.52 -3.68 16.26
N SER A 66 10.30 -3.61 16.81
CA SER A 66 9.60 -2.35 17.11
C SER A 66 10.36 -1.47 18.10
N ILE A 67 11.21 -2.07 18.95
CA ILE A 67 12.06 -1.34 19.91
C ILE A 67 13.09 -0.48 19.17
N LEU A 68 13.65 -0.98 18.06
CA LEU A 68 14.59 -0.23 17.24
C LEU A 68 13.88 0.82 16.39
N TRP A 69 12.76 0.43 15.76
CA TRP A 69 11.94 1.36 14.98
C TRP A 69 10.52 0.85 14.75
N PRO A 70 9.48 1.67 15.05
CA PRO A 70 8.10 1.29 14.80
C PRO A 70 7.83 1.17 13.30
N GLY A 71 7.16 0.09 12.88
CA GLY A 71 6.85 -0.18 11.47
C GLY A 71 7.77 -1.20 10.79
N ILE A 72 8.99 -1.43 11.29
CA ILE A 72 9.90 -2.48 10.76
C ILE A 72 9.27 -3.87 10.78
N PRO A 73 8.63 -4.34 11.87
CA PRO A 73 8.04 -5.67 11.88
C PRO A 73 6.94 -5.84 10.82
N GLN A 74 6.14 -4.81 10.55
CA GLN A 74 5.06 -4.87 9.57
C GLN A 74 5.59 -4.99 8.13
N MET A 75 6.71 -4.35 7.83
CA MET A 75 7.39 -4.51 6.54
C MET A 75 7.92 -5.95 6.34
N ILE A 76 8.45 -6.58 7.38
CA ILE A 76 8.94 -7.98 7.32
C ILE A 76 7.81 -8.98 7.07
N HIS A 77 6.60 -8.71 7.58
CA HIS A 77 5.42 -9.55 7.37
C HIS A 77 4.71 -9.28 6.03
N GLY A 78 5.23 -8.37 5.19
CA GLY A 78 4.66 -8.05 3.87
C GLY A 78 3.59 -6.94 3.89
N GLN A 79 3.27 -6.37 5.06
CA GLN A 79 2.34 -5.24 5.21
C GLN A 79 3.07 -3.89 5.06
N VAL A 80 3.74 -3.69 3.93
CA VAL A 80 4.68 -2.57 3.72
C VAL A 80 4.01 -1.20 3.88
N SER A 81 2.80 -1.01 3.35
CA SER A 81 2.09 0.27 3.43
C SER A 81 1.80 0.69 4.88
N LYS A 82 1.38 -0.25 5.73
CA LYS A 82 1.11 0.04 7.15
C LYS A 82 2.40 0.36 7.90
N GLY A 83 3.46 -0.40 7.61
CA GLY A 83 4.79 -0.13 8.15
C GLY A 83 5.26 1.29 7.82
N LEU A 84 5.18 1.69 6.55
CA LEU A 84 5.59 3.03 6.09
C LEU A 84 4.79 4.15 6.77
N VAL A 85 3.48 4.00 6.90
CA VAL A 85 2.63 4.98 7.60
C VAL A 85 3.09 5.15 9.05
N LEU A 86 3.36 4.07 9.77
CA LEU A 86 3.86 4.14 11.15
C LEU A 86 5.24 4.78 11.26
N VAL A 87 6.13 4.51 10.30
CA VAL A 87 7.45 5.17 10.21
C VAL A 87 7.28 6.69 10.07
N VAL A 88 6.48 7.14 9.10
CA VAL A 88 6.28 8.57 8.81
C VAL A 88 5.63 9.29 9.99
N LEU A 89 4.60 8.69 10.61
CA LEU A 89 3.94 9.26 11.78
C LEU A 89 4.90 9.39 12.97
N THR A 90 5.77 8.39 13.19
CA THR A 90 6.76 8.43 14.28
C THR A 90 7.78 9.52 14.05
N VAL A 91 8.32 9.64 12.83
CA VAL A 91 9.30 10.68 12.47
C VAL A 91 8.67 12.06 12.62
N PHE A 92 7.48 12.27 12.09
CA PHE A 92 6.77 13.54 12.19
C PHE A 92 6.44 13.89 13.65
N SER A 93 6.00 12.91 14.45
CA SER A 93 5.75 13.08 15.88
C SER A 93 7.02 13.34 16.71
N PHE A 94 8.21 13.03 16.20
CA PHE A 94 9.48 13.34 16.85
C PHE A 94 10.08 14.67 16.35
N LEU A 95 9.81 15.07 15.11
CA LEU A 95 10.26 16.37 14.56
C LEU A 95 9.34 17.54 14.96
N MET A 96 8.03 17.35 15.00
CA MET A 96 7.07 18.38 15.45
C MET A 96 7.29 18.86 16.89
N PRO A 97 7.59 18.02 17.91
CA PRO A 97 7.83 18.52 19.25
C PRO A 97 9.05 19.43 19.32
N VAL A 98 10.11 19.17 18.55
CA VAL A 98 11.31 20.03 18.52
C VAL A 98 10.96 21.43 18.01
N ILE A 99 10.14 21.54 16.96
CA ILE A 99 9.64 22.84 16.46
C ILE A 99 8.78 23.52 17.53
N THR A 100 7.86 22.79 18.16
CA THR A 100 6.99 23.37 19.20
C THR A 100 7.79 23.82 20.43
N VAL A 101 8.81 23.07 20.86
CA VAL A 101 9.69 23.43 21.98
C VAL A 101 10.51 24.67 21.63
N GLY A 102 11.00 24.76 20.39
CA GLY A 102 11.68 25.97 19.89
C GLY A 102 10.78 27.20 19.89
N LEU A 103 9.53 27.08 19.44
CA LEU A 103 8.54 28.16 19.47
C LEU A 103 8.16 28.56 20.90
N ILE A 104 7.98 27.59 21.80
CA ILE A 104 7.71 27.86 23.22
C ILE A 104 8.90 28.60 23.83
N ALA A 105 10.13 28.14 23.61
CA ALA A 105 11.33 28.80 24.11
C ALA A 105 11.48 30.22 23.55
N ALA A 106 11.24 30.42 22.24
CA ALA A 106 11.24 31.73 21.62
C ALA A 106 10.18 32.66 22.23
N SER A 107 8.95 32.17 22.44
CA SER A 107 7.88 32.93 23.07
C SER A 107 8.20 33.30 24.53
N LEU A 108 8.89 32.42 25.25
CA LEU A 108 9.33 32.67 26.63
C LEU A 108 10.41 33.75 26.68
N VAL A 109 11.40 33.68 25.79
CA VAL A 109 12.48 34.69 25.69
C VAL A 109 11.91 36.04 25.29
N ASP A 110 10.97 36.08 24.35
CA ASP A 110 10.27 37.29 23.94
C ASP A 110 9.52 37.92 25.11
N ALA A 111 8.67 37.14 25.78
CA ALA A 111 7.90 37.60 26.95
C ALA A 111 8.81 38.13 28.07
N PHE A 112 9.94 37.46 28.34
CA PHE A 112 10.92 37.91 29.33
C PHE A 112 11.55 39.25 28.95
N LYS A 113 11.96 39.42 27.69
CA LYS A 113 12.54 40.66 27.19
C LYS A 113 11.54 41.82 27.24
N VAL A 114 10.31 41.59 26.79
CA VAL A 114 9.22 42.57 26.88
C VAL A 114 9.01 43.00 28.34
N GLY A 115 8.92 42.04 29.26
CA GLY A 115 8.79 42.32 30.70
C GLY A 115 9.94 43.17 31.25
N LYS A 116 11.18 42.88 30.84
CA LYS A 116 12.37 43.65 31.26
C LYS A 116 12.33 45.09 30.75
N VAL A 117 11.91 45.32 29.51
CA VAL A 117 11.81 46.67 28.91
C VAL A 117 10.68 47.48 29.54
N LEU A 118 9.55 46.85 29.83
CA LEU A 118 8.45 47.50 30.55
C LEU A 118 8.86 47.86 31.99
N ALA A 119 9.66 47.01 32.65
CA ALA A 119 10.19 47.29 33.99
C ALA A 119 11.18 48.46 34.02
N SER A 120 11.85 48.79 32.91
CA SER A 120 12.69 50.00 32.80
C SER A 120 11.90 51.29 32.53
N GLY A 121 10.57 51.22 32.43
CA GLY A 121 9.71 52.37 32.15
C GLY A 121 9.61 52.73 30.67
N THR A 122 10.14 51.90 29.77
CA THR A 122 10.16 52.14 28.34
C THR A 122 8.94 51.48 27.68
N PRO A 123 8.12 52.19 26.88
CA PRO A 123 6.96 51.58 26.23
C PRO A 123 7.39 50.63 25.09
N VAL A 124 6.72 49.48 24.97
CA VAL A 124 6.96 48.47 23.93
C VAL A 124 5.82 48.50 22.90
N ALA A 125 6.15 48.42 21.60
CA ALA A 125 5.13 48.40 20.54
C ALA A 125 4.32 47.09 20.56
N LYS A 126 3.04 47.15 20.18
CA LYS A 126 2.07 46.03 20.25
C LYS A 126 2.50 44.76 19.49
N TRP A 127 3.33 44.90 18.46
CA TRP A 127 3.84 43.80 17.65
C TRP A 127 5.37 43.64 17.75
N ALA A 128 5.98 44.22 18.79
CA ALA A 128 7.42 44.10 19.00
C ALA A 128 7.81 42.68 19.38
N TRP A 129 8.80 42.15 18.69
CA TRP A 129 9.45 40.88 19.02
C TRP A 129 10.88 41.13 19.46
N PHE A 130 11.25 40.51 20.58
CA PHE A 130 12.54 40.56 21.25
C PHE A 130 13.08 41.99 21.47
N PRO A 131 12.31 42.90 22.09
CA PRO A 131 12.78 44.27 22.33
C PRO A 131 13.98 44.26 23.27
N ASN A 132 14.91 45.20 23.05
CA ASN A 132 16.04 45.42 23.94
C ASN A 132 15.81 46.75 24.68
N ALA A 133 16.20 46.79 25.95
CA ALA A 133 16.05 47.96 26.82
C ALA A 133 17.11 49.02 26.50
#